data_AF-A0A6G0PUG4-F1
#
_entry.id   AF-A0A6G0PUG4-F1
#
_cell.length_a   1.000
_cell.length_b   1.000
_cell.length_c   1.000
_cell.angle_alpha   90.00
_cell.angle_beta   90.00
_cell.angle_gamma   90.00
#
_symmetry.space_group_name_H-M   'P 1'
#
loop_
_entity.id
_entity.type
_entity.pdbx_description
1 polymer ?
#
loop_
_entity_poly.entity_id
_entity_poly.type
_entity_poly.pdbx_seq_one_letter_code
_entity_poly.pdbx_strand_id
1 'polypeptide(L)'
;MGPGKFSSFVQHRGSIPVFWSQETSATLPKPPIVLNRVDPTYSATQKHFADLFSRYGSPIVALNLVKQSEKKEREVIVGNEYMNAVEYLNSFMPPKHRVRYVALDYSRLSGPKQKGLNVLHSLDKVAVWALT
;
A
#
# COMPACT_ATOMS: atom_id res chain seq x y z
N MET A 1 36.11 -16.06 -22.52
CA MET A 1 35.36 -15.38 -21.45
C MET A 1 33.96 -15.96 -21.43
N GLY A 2 33.50 -16.51 -20.30
CA GLY A 2 32.13 -17.03 -20.19
C GLY A 2 31.11 -15.88 -20.23
N PRO A 3 29.87 -16.11 -20.68
CA PRO A 3 28.85 -15.06 -20.67
C PRO A 3 28.59 -14.59 -19.23
N GLY A 4 28.66 -13.28 -19.01
CA GLY A 4 28.33 -12.66 -17.74
C GLY A 4 26.84 -12.85 -17.40
N LYS A 5 26.52 -13.01 -16.11
CA LYS A 5 25.14 -13.08 -15.64
C LYS A 5 24.66 -11.67 -15.27
N PHE A 6 23.49 -11.27 -15.76
CA PHE A 6 22.85 -10.00 -15.44
C PHE A 6 21.51 -10.25 -14.74
N SER A 7 21.19 -9.42 -13.75
CA SER A 7 19.94 -9.47 -13.01
C SER A 7 19.39 -8.05 -12.80
N SER A 8 18.07 -7.92 -12.72
CA SER A 8 17.38 -6.65 -12.43
C SER A 8 16.19 -6.91 -11.52
N PHE A 9 15.87 -5.94 -10.66
CA PHE A 9 14.73 -5.96 -9.75
C PHE A 9 14.13 -4.55 -9.67
N VAL A 10 12.80 -4.45 -9.71
CA VAL A 10 12.07 -3.18 -9.75
C VAL A 10 11.02 -3.14 -8.65
N GLN A 11 10.90 -1.98 -7.98
CA GLN A 11 9.83 -1.67 -7.04
C GLN A 11 9.15 -0.36 -7.45
N HIS A 12 7.82 -0.31 -7.33
CA HIS A 12 7.03 0.88 -7.61
C HIS A 12 6.57 1.53 -6.30
N ARG A 13 6.74 2.85 -6.18
CA ARG A 13 6.22 3.65 -5.06
C ARG A 13 5.35 4.79 -5.63
N GLY A 14 4.12 4.88 -5.13
CA GLY A 14 3.16 5.90 -5.56
C GLY A 14 2.26 6.37 -4.42
N SER A 15 1.36 7.30 -4.74
CA SER A 15 0.27 7.71 -3.85
C SER A 15 -0.74 6.58 -3.68
N ILE A 16 -1.53 6.62 -2.60
CA ILE A 16 -2.65 5.71 -2.42
C ILE A 16 -3.70 6.00 -3.51
N PRO A 17 -4.10 5.01 -4.33
CA PRO A 17 -4.91 5.22 -5.53
C PRO A 17 -6.41 5.36 -5.22
N VAL A 18 -6.75 6.23 -4.27
CA VAL A 18 -8.13 6.65 -3.93
C VAL A 18 -8.23 8.17 -3.94
N PHE A 19 -9.44 8.72 -3.98
CA PHE A 19 -9.62 10.18 -3.96
C PHE A 19 -9.48 10.72 -2.54
N TRP A 20 -8.28 11.17 -2.19
CA TRP A 20 -7.99 11.85 -0.94
C TRP A 20 -7.19 13.12 -1.18
N SER A 21 -7.25 14.05 -0.23
CA SER A 21 -6.36 15.20 -0.18
C SER A 21 -5.99 15.53 1.24
N GLN A 22 -5.02 16.43 1.33
CA GLN A 22 -4.59 17.06 2.55
C GLN A 22 -4.22 18.49 2.18
N GLU A 23 -4.86 19.48 2.79
CA GLU A 23 -4.50 20.86 2.54
C GLU A 23 -3.09 21.14 3.04
N THR A 24 -2.23 21.68 2.19
CA THR A 24 -0.91 22.16 2.59
C THR A 24 -1.07 23.46 3.38
N SER A 25 -0.77 23.41 4.67
CA SER A 25 -0.78 24.59 5.55
C SER A 25 0.58 24.76 6.19
N ALA A 26 1.12 25.98 6.13
CA ALA A 26 2.35 26.35 6.83
C ALA A 26 2.17 26.44 8.36
N THR A 27 0.93 26.58 8.83
CA THR A 27 0.59 26.82 10.24
C THR A 27 0.01 25.59 10.94
N LEU A 28 -0.55 24.63 10.19
CA LEU A 28 -0.97 23.33 10.73
C LEU A 28 0.11 22.28 10.50
N PRO A 29 0.76 21.74 11.55
CA PRO A 29 1.82 20.73 11.41
C PRO A 29 1.34 19.38 10.84
N LYS A 30 0.05 19.07 11.01
CA LYS A 30 -0.57 17.81 10.55
C LYS A 30 -1.97 18.11 10.01
N PRO A 31 -2.06 18.66 8.78
CA PRO A 31 -3.35 18.93 8.18
C PRO A 31 -4.18 17.64 8.07
N PRO A 32 -5.50 17.72 8.23
CA PRO A 32 -6.38 16.56 8.15
C PRO A 32 -6.32 15.92 6.76
N ILE A 33 -6.48 14.60 6.73
CA ILE A 33 -6.67 13.86 5.48
C ILE A 33 -8.18 13.75 5.26
N VAL A 34 -8.63 14.08 4.06
CA VAL A 34 -10.05 14.09 3.68
C VAL A 34 -10.25 13.22 2.45
N LEU A 35 -11.29 12.38 2.47
CA LEU A 35 -11.77 11.66 1.30
C LEU A 35 -12.68 12.61 0.50
N ASN A 36 -12.18 13.15 -0.61
CA ASN A 36 -12.81 14.29 -1.28
C ASN A 36 -13.96 13.90 -2.21
N ARG A 37 -14.00 12.63 -2.62
CA ARG A 37 -14.92 12.16 -3.64
C ARG A 37 -15.31 10.74 -3.35
N VAL A 38 -16.61 10.49 -3.43
CA VAL A 38 -17.17 9.15 -3.41
C VAL A 38 -17.01 8.55 -4.81
N ASP A 39 -16.30 7.44 -4.91
CA ASP A 39 -16.23 6.58 -6.10
C ASP A 39 -16.78 5.19 -5.72
N PRO A 40 -18.10 4.97 -5.81
CA PRO A 40 -18.74 3.75 -5.30
C PRO A 40 -18.23 2.46 -5.95
N THR A 41 -17.61 2.57 -7.12
CA THR A 41 -17.12 1.44 -7.90
C THR A 41 -15.59 1.39 -7.95
N TYR A 42 -14.90 2.31 -7.26
CA TYR A 42 -13.45 2.41 -7.30
C TYR A 42 -12.88 2.48 -8.73
N SER A 43 -13.59 3.14 -9.65
CA SER A 43 -13.25 3.24 -11.07
C SER A 43 -11.83 3.78 -11.30
N ALA A 44 -11.38 4.75 -10.50
CA ALA A 44 -10.02 5.30 -10.59
C ALA A 44 -8.97 4.29 -10.12
N THR A 45 -9.24 3.59 -9.01
CA THR A 45 -8.37 2.52 -8.49
C THR A 45 -8.27 1.36 -9.47
N GLN A 46 -9.38 0.96 -10.10
CA GLN A 46 -9.39 -0.06 -11.14
C GLN A 46 -8.47 0.31 -12.31
N LYS A 47 -8.56 1.55 -12.83
CA LYS A 47 -7.68 2.04 -13.90
C LYS A 47 -6.21 2.05 -13.49
N HIS A 48 -5.94 2.46 -12.24
CA HIS A 48 -4.58 2.46 -11.70
C HIS A 48 -3.99 1.05 -11.66
N PHE A 49 -4.71 0.07 -11.11
CA PHE A 49 -4.22 -1.31 -11.09
C PHE A 49 -4.17 -1.96 -12.47
N ALA A 50 -5.09 -1.63 -13.38
CA ALA A 50 -5.03 -2.10 -14.77
C ALA A 50 -3.72 -1.66 -15.46
N ASP A 51 -3.30 -0.40 -15.27
CA ASP A 51 -2.01 0.08 -15.77
C ASP A 51 -0.82 -0.66 -15.12
N LEU A 52 -0.86 -0.88 -13.80
CA LEU A 52 0.18 -1.65 -13.11
C LEU A 52 0.27 -3.09 -13.63
N PHE A 53 -0.86 -3.78 -13.77
CA PHE A 53 -0.90 -5.14 -14.34
C PHE A 53 -0.39 -5.16 -15.78
N SER A 54 -0.72 -4.14 -16.59
CA SER A 54 -0.23 -4.04 -17.96
C SER A 54 1.30 -3.86 -18.05
N ARG A 55 1.91 -3.19 -17.08
CA ARG A 55 3.36 -2.90 -17.09
C ARG A 55 4.19 -3.96 -16.41
N TYR A 56 3.70 -4.51 -15.31
CA TYR A 56 4.47 -5.34 -14.39
C TYR A 56 3.94 -6.78 -14.26
N GLY A 57 2.78 -7.07 -14.85
CA GLY A 57 2.15 -8.38 -14.77
C GLY A 57 1.48 -8.65 -13.43
N SER A 58 1.17 -9.93 -13.19
CA SER A 58 0.44 -10.41 -12.02
C SER A 58 1.28 -11.46 -11.27
N PRO A 59 1.17 -11.54 -9.93
CA PRO A 59 0.36 -10.69 -9.04
C PRO A 59 1.03 -9.36 -8.72
N ILE A 60 0.23 -8.36 -8.35
CA ILE A 60 0.71 -7.11 -7.75
C ILE A 60 0.65 -7.23 -6.22
N VAL A 61 1.73 -6.86 -5.54
CA VAL A 61 1.82 -6.81 -4.08
C VAL A 61 1.75 -5.36 -3.62
N ALA A 62 0.69 -5.00 -2.91
CA ALA A 62 0.45 -3.67 -2.39
C ALA A 62 0.80 -3.62 -0.90
N LEU A 63 1.96 -3.06 -0.57
CA LEU A 63 2.40 -2.81 0.80
C LEU A 63 1.98 -1.40 1.25
N ASN A 64 1.06 -1.32 2.20
CA ASN A 64 0.60 -0.09 2.81
C ASN A 64 1.27 0.12 4.19
N LEU A 65 2.02 1.21 4.35
CA LEU A 65 2.75 1.53 5.59
C LEU A 65 2.03 2.55 6.49
N VAL A 66 0.83 2.96 6.09
CA VAL A 66 -0.02 3.91 6.84
C VAL A 66 -0.34 3.35 8.22
N LYS A 67 -0.38 4.25 9.22
CA LYS A 67 -0.76 3.87 10.58
C LYS A 67 -2.12 3.19 10.62
N GLN A 68 -2.21 2.12 11.40
CA GLN A 68 -3.42 1.34 11.54
C GLN A 68 -4.22 1.72 12.81
N SER A 69 -3.61 2.49 13.71
CA SER A 69 -4.25 2.92 14.95
C SER A 69 -3.69 4.24 15.42
N GLU A 70 -4.57 5.21 15.61
CA GLU A 70 -4.23 6.53 16.10
C GLU A 70 -5.26 6.97 17.15
N LYS A 71 -4.85 7.81 18.12
CA LYS A 71 -5.78 8.40 19.09
C LYS A 71 -6.81 9.33 18.42
N LYS A 72 -6.39 9.99 17.34
CA LYS A 72 -7.22 10.80 16.46
C LYS A 72 -7.00 10.27 15.06
N GLU A 73 -8.06 9.74 14.46
CA GLU A 73 -8.01 9.15 13.12
C GLU A 73 -7.62 10.21 12.09
N ARG A 74 -6.51 9.97 11.38
CA ARG A 74 -6.08 10.81 10.27
C ARG A 74 -5.63 9.94 9.11
N GLU A 75 -4.60 9.13 9.35
CA GLU A 75 -4.00 8.23 8.37
C GLU A 75 -4.85 6.97 8.18
N VAL A 76 -5.47 6.47 9.25
CA VAL A 76 -6.35 5.30 9.23
C VAL A 76 -7.47 5.43 8.21
N ILE A 77 -8.00 6.65 8.01
CA ILE A 77 -9.13 6.91 7.10
C ILE A 77 -8.77 6.55 5.65
N VAL A 78 -7.62 7.02 5.15
CA VAL A 78 -7.17 6.70 3.78
C VAL A 78 -6.65 5.26 3.67
N GLY A 79 -6.10 4.70 4.75
CA GLY A 79 -5.70 3.30 4.82
C GLY A 79 -6.88 2.34 4.65
N ASN A 80 -7.97 2.59 5.38
CA ASN A 80 -9.21 1.82 5.30
C ASN A 80 -9.86 1.95 3.91
N GLU A 81 -9.91 3.16 3.35
CA GLU A 81 -10.48 3.36 2.02
C GLU A 81 -9.70 2.60 0.94
N TYR A 82 -8.37 2.55 1.07
CA TYR A 82 -7.55 1.77 0.15
C TYR A 82 -7.79 0.27 0.29
N MET A 83 -7.91 -0.24 1.52
CA MET A 83 -8.24 -1.64 1.77
C MET A 83 -9.57 -2.01 1.12
N ASN A 84 -10.62 -1.21 1.34
CA ASN A 84 -11.94 -1.39 0.74
C ASN A 84 -11.86 -1.42 -0.79
N ALA A 85 -11.08 -0.50 -1.39
CA ALA A 85 -10.88 -0.46 -2.83
C ALA A 85 -10.24 -1.76 -3.35
N VAL A 86 -9.18 -2.25 -2.68
CA VAL A 86 -8.51 -3.48 -3.09
C VAL A 86 -9.40 -4.71 -2.91
N GLU A 87 -10.17 -4.79 -1.83
CA GLU A 87 -11.14 -5.86 -1.61
C GLU A 87 -12.23 -5.88 -2.70
N TYR A 88 -12.76 -4.69 -3.04
CA TYR A 88 -13.71 -4.53 -4.14
C TYR A 88 -13.11 -5.04 -5.45
N LEU A 89 -11.90 -4.59 -5.84
CA LEU A 89 -11.21 -5.06 -7.04
C LEU A 89 -11.04 -6.61 -7.03
N ASN A 90 -10.62 -7.17 -5.90
CA ASN A 90 -10.36 -8.60 -5.74
C ASN A 90 -11.62 -9.47 -5.88
N SER A 91 -12.81 -8.91 -5.66
CA SER A 91 -14.08 -9.63 -5.85
C SER A 91 -14.34 -10.06 -7.30
N PHE A 92 -13.76 -9.33 -8.27
CA PHE A 92 -13.89 -9.61 -9.70
C PHE A 92 -12.72 -10.43 -10.27
N MET A 93 -11.70 -10.73 -9.48
CA MET A 93 -10.47 -11.39 -9.94
C MET A 93 -10.33 -12.84 -9.45
N PRO A 94 -9.84 -13.76 -10.31
CA PRO A 94 -9.47 -15.10 -9.88
C PRO A 94 -8.41 -15.05 -8.75
N PRO A 95 -8.44 -15.96 -7.77
CA PRO A 95 -7.53 -15.92 -6.62
C PRO A 95 -6.04 -15.75 -6.97
N LYS A 96 -5.59 -16.38 -8.06
CA LYS A 96 -4.20 -16.30 -8.55
C LYS A 96 -3.77 -14.91 -9.05
N HIS A 97 -4.71 -14.04 -9.40
CA HIS A 97 -4.45 -12.72 -9.99
C HIS A 97 -4.85 -11.57 -9.07
N ARG A 98 -5.36 -11.88 -7.87
CA ARG A 98 -5.75 -10.87 -6.89
C ARG A 98 -4.55 -10.01 -6.50
N VAL A 99 -4.82 -8.74 -6.23
CA VAL A 99 -3.86 -7.85 -5.59
C VAL A 99 -3.65 -8.35 -4.17
N ARG A 100 -2.38 -8.63 -3.86
CA ARG A 100 -1.93 -9.08 -2.55
C ARG A 100 -1.70 -7.84 -1.67
N TYR A 101 -2.67 -7.52 -0.82
CA TYR A 101 -2.61 -6.34 0.04
C TYR A 101 -2.05 -6.66 1.43
N VAL A 102 -1.14 -5.81 1.92
CA VAL A 102 -0.60 -5.89 3.27
C VAL A 102 -0.59 -4.52 3.90
N ALA A 103 -1.29 -4.37 5.03
CA ALA A 103 -1.18 -3.20 5.89
C ALA A 103 -0.17 -3.47 7.00
N LEU A 104 0.93 -2.72 7.01
CA LEU A 104 2.02 -2.83 7.98
C LEU A 104 2.20 -1.50 8.70
N ASP A 105 1.74 -1.41 9.95
CA ASP A 105 1.88 -0.18 10.75
C ASP A 105 3.36 0.09 11.10
N TYR A 106 4.01 0.91 10.28
CA TYR A 106 5.42 1.25 10.44
C TYR A 106 5.70 1.89 11.80
N SER A 107 4.78 2.71 12.31
CA SER A 107 4.97 3.44 13.56
C SER A 107 5.03 2.55 14.80
N ARG A 108 4.37 1.38 14.73
CA ARG A 108 4.47 0.35 15.77
C ARG A 108 5.84 -0.32 15.72
N LEU A 109 6.34 -0.63 14.52
CA LEU A 109 7.60 -1.35 14.30
C LEU A 109 8.86 -0.53 14.55
N SER A 110 8.81 0.79 14.37
CA SER A 110 9.98 1.68 14.54
C SER A 110 10.02 2.36 15.91
N GLY A 111 9.14 1.99 16.84
CA GLY A 111 8.95 2.69 18.11
C GLY A 111 9.98 2.31 19.20
N PRO A 112 10.40 3.25 20.06
CA PRO A 112 11.40 3.02 21.12
C PRO A 112 10.97 2.00 22.19
N LYS A 113 9.67 1.66 22.27
CA LYS A 113 9.12 0.66 23.19
C LYS A 113 9.25 -0.79 22.68
N GLN A 114 9.65 -1.00 21.43
CA GLN A 114 9.82 -2.32 20.83
C GLN A 114 11.30 -2.64 20.59
N LYS A 115 12.07 -2.84 21.67
CA LYS A 115 13.42 -3.43 21.60
C LYS A 115 13.30 -4.90 21.21
N GLY A 116 13.15 -5.21 19.91
CA GLY A 116 13.15 -6.59 19.41
C GLY A 116 12.39 -6.83 18.11
N LEU A 117 11.41 -5.98 17.76
CA LEU A 117 10.74 -6.03 16.46
C LEU A 117 11.51 -5.12 15.49
N ASN A 118 12.37 -5.72 14.69
CA ASN A 118 13.06 -4.98 13.64
C ASN A 118 12.11 -4.81 12.45
N VAL A 119 11.99 -3.58 11.94
CA VAL A 119 11.27 -3.28 10.69
C VAL A 119 11.72 -4.24 9.58
N LEU A 120 13.03 -4.52 9.48
CA LEU A 120 13.58 -5.47 8.50
C LEU A 120 13.01 -6.87 8.65
N HIS A 121 12.86 -7.36 9.88
CA HIS A 121 12.30 -8.70 10.12
C HIS A 121 10.82 -8.78 9.77
N SER A 122 10.07 -7.69 9.96
CA SER A 122 8.66 -7.64 9.56
C SER A 122 8.51 -7.55 8.05
N LEU A 123 9.36 -6.76 7.39
CA LEU A 123 9.42 -6.70 5.93
C LEU A 123 9.88 -8.03 5.30
N ASP A 124 10.79 -8.75 5.95
CA ASP A 124 11.23 -10.09 5.52
C ASP A 124 10.06 -11.08 5.52
N LYS A 125 9.25 -11.09 6.59
CA LYS A 125 8.01 -11.90 6.61
C LYS A 125 7.05 -11.55 5.48
N VAL A 126 6.88 -10.26 5.20
CA VAL A 126 6.04 -9.80 4.09
C VAL A 126 6.64 -10.22 2.74
N ALA A 127 7.96 -10.15 2.58
CA ALA A 127 8.65 -10.55 1.36
C ALA A 127 8.50 -12.07 1.11
N VAL A 128 8.67 -12.90 2.14
CA VAL A 128 8.47 -14.34 2.05
C VAL A 128 7.02 -14.66 1.66
N TRP A 129 6.05 -14.06 2.34
CA TRP A 129 4.62 -14.23 2.02
C TRP A 129 4.28 -13.76 0.59
N ALA A 130 4.90 -12.67 0.14
CA ALA A 130 4.69 -12.12 -1.20
C ALA A 130 5.18 -13.05 -2.32
N LEU A 131 6.10 -13.97 -2.03
CA LEU A 131 6.67 -14.92 -2.98
C LEU A 131 5.96 -16.29 -2.98
N THR A 132 5.17 -16.61 -1.95
CA THR A 132 4.37 -17.85 -1.84
C THR A 132 2.99 -17.71 -2.47
#